data_AF-T0JE58-F1
#
_entry.id   AF-T0JE58-F1
#
_cell.length_a   1.000
_cell.length_b   1.000
_cell.length_c   1.000
_cell.angle_alpha   90.00
_cell.angle_beta   90.00
_cell.angle_gamma   90.00
#
_symmetry.space_group_name_H-M   'P 1'
#
loop_
_entity.id
_entity.type
_entity.pdbx_description
1 polymer ?
#
loop_
_entity_poly.entity_id
_entity_poly.type
_entity_poly.pdbx_seq_one_letter_code
_entity_poly.pdbx_strand_id
1 'polypeptide(L)'
;MFFSFFSSKNQKLVKKWKSEHEEMVISAHKIIAAYSLDDKDSVRKELITLRKLALEHLMLEDIELFKLLREDKDLEENTEEKIREFRDTFRDTKSSLLDFLREYTQEDAQLDKRFFDIFSNIVSVLSKRIDFEENNLYISLEEK
;
A
#
# COMPACT_ATOMS: atom_id res chain seq x y z
N MET A 1 -24.83 -17.93 24.08
CA MET A 1 -24.33 -17.23 22.89
C MET A 1 -23.82 -15.87 23.34
N PHE A 2 -22.52 -15.75 23.64
CA PHE A 2 -21.91 -14.48 23.99
C PHE A 2 -21.30 -13.90 22.71
N PHE A 3 -21.81 -12.74 22.30
CA PHE A 3 -21.27 -11.94 21.22
C PHE A 3 -19.83 -11.53 21.57
N SER A 4 -18.85 -12.00 20.79
CA SER A 4 -17.51 -11.42 20.79
C SER A 4 -17.59 -10.03 20.18
N PHE A 5 -17.77 -9.01 21.02
CA PHE A 5 -17.81 -7.59 20.61
C PHE A 5 -16.41 -6.99 20.37
N PHE A 6 -15.36 -7.80 20.41
CA PHE A 6 -13.99 -7.34 20.26
C PHE A 6 -13.35 -8.02 19.04
N SER A 7 -13.03 -7.22 18.02
CA SER A 7 -12.22 -7.69 16.89
C SER A 7 -10.82 -8.09 17.37
N SER A 8 -10.29 -9.17 16.78
CA SER A 8 -8.94 -9.65 17.07
C SER A 8 -7.90 -8.57 16.72
N LYS A 9 -6.67 -8.69 17.25
CA LYS A 9 -5.58 -7.75 16.92
C LYS A 9 -5.36 -7.69 15.41
N ASN A 10 -5.43 -8.84 14.73
CA ASN A 10 -5.23 -8.97 13.30
C ASN A 10 -6.38 -8.33 12.51
N GLN A 11 -7.63 -8.53 12.92
CA GLN A 11 -8.78 -7.87 12.31
C GLN A 11 -8.70 -6.34 12.40
N LYS A 12 -8.18 -5.79 13.50
CA LYS A 12 -7.96 -4.33 13.62
C LYS A 12 -6.84 -3.84 12.70
N LEU A 13 -5.76 -4.60 12.55
CA LEU A 13 -4.67 -4.28 11.64
C LEU A 13 -5.14 -4.31 10.18
N VAL A 14 -5.80 -5.39 9.77
CA VAL A 14 -6.32 -5.54 8.40
C VAL A 14 -7.31 -4.44 8.06
N LYS A 15 -8.25 -4.12 8.97
CA LYS A 15 -9.18 -3.01 8.76
C LYS A 15 -8.46 -1.68 8.54
N LYS A 16 -7.39 -1.41 9.30
CA LYS A 16 -6.57 -0.22 9.13
C LYS A 16 -5.88 -0.22 7.77
N TRP A 17 -5.24 -1.33 7.38
CA TRP A 17 -4.54 -1.43 6.10
C TRP A 17 -5.47 -1.28 4.90
N LYS A 18 -6.66 -1.90 4.92
CA LYS A 18 -7.71 -1.69 3.89
C LYS A 18 -8.12 -0.21 3.78
N SER A 19 -8.25 0.49 4.91
CA SER A 19 -8.53 1.93 4.92
C SER A 19 -7.38 2.75 4.31
N GLU A 20 -6.13 2.40 4.61
CA GLU A 20 -4.96 3.05 4.02
C GLU A 20 -4.85 2.80 2.51
N HIS A 21 -5.21 1.59 2.05
CA HIS A 21 -5.31 1.27 0.62
C HIS A 21 -6.32 2.17 -0.10
N GLU A 22 -7.51 2.34 0.48
CA GLU A 22 -8.54 3.22 -0.06
C GLU A 22 -8.03 4.66 -0.19
N GLU A 23 -7.36 5.18 0.85
CA GLU A 23 -6.77 6.52 0.83
C GLU A 23 -5.68 6.67 -0.26
N MET A 24 -4.83 5.66 -0.43
CA MET A 24 -3.82 5.65 -1.50
C MET A 24 -4.46 5.65 -2.89
N VAL A 25 -5.49 4.83 -3.11
CA VAL A 25 -6.24 4.78 -4.38
C VAL A 25 -6.93 6.11 -4.67
N ILE A 26 -7.56 6.73 -3.66
CA ILE A 26 -8.18 8.05 -3.79
C ILE A 26 -7.14 9.09 -4.20
N SER A 27 -5.99 9.14 -3.52
CA SER A 27 -4.92 10.09 -3.86
C SER A 27 -4.39 9.85 -5.28
N ALA A 28 -4.22 8.59 -5.68
CA ALA A 28 -3.82 8.24 -7.03
C ALA A 28 -4.81 8.75 -8.09
N HIS A 29 -6.11 8.56 -7.89
CA HIS A 29 -7.14 9.08 -8.80
C HIS A 29 -7.13 10.61 -8.87
N LYS A 30 -6.90 11.31 -7.75
CA LYS A 30 -6.79 12.77 -7.75
C LYS A 30 -5.58 13.26 -8.55
N ILE A 31 -4.45 12.55 -8.49
CA ILE A 31 -3.27 12.87 -9.31
C ILE A 31 -3.62 12.71 -10.80
N ILE A 32 -4.30 11.62 -11.19
CA ILE A 32 -4.73 11.41 -12.59
C ILE A 32 -5.64 12.55 -13.04
N ALA A 33 -6.64 12.89 -12.24
CA ALA A 33 -7.59 13.96 -12.56
C ALA A 33 -6.89 15.32 -12.69
N ALA A 34 -6.05 15.69 -11.72
CA ALA A 34 -5.30 16.94 -11.73
C ALA A 34 -4.35 17.03 -12.94
N TYR A 35 -3.64 15.94 -13.25
CA TYR A 35 -2.77 15.88 -14.42
C TYR A 35 -3.55 16.08 -15.73
N SER A 36 -4.74 15.48 -15.85
CA SER A 36 -5.59 15.64 -17.03
C SER A 36 -6.12 17.07 -17.24
N LEU A 37 -6.15 17.86 -16.17
CA LEU A 37 -6.57 19.27 -16.17
C LEU A 37 -5.38 20.25 -16.26
N ASP A 38 -4.15 19.74 -16.42
CA ASP A 38 -2.89 20.52 -16.33
C ASP A 38 -2.73 21.29 -15.00
N ASP A 39 -3.38 20.81 -13.92
CA ASP A 39 -3.28 21.39 -12.57
C ASP A 39 -2.07 20.81 -11.83
N LYS A 40 -0.90 21.36 -12.12
CA LYS A 40 0.39 20.90 -11.57
C LYS A 40 0.49 21.08 -10.06
N ASP A 41 -0.12 22.11 -9.50
CA ASP A 41 -0.10 22.37 -8.05
C ASP A 41 -0.87 21.28 -7.30
N SER A 42 -2.05 20.91 -7.80
CA SER A 42 -2.82 19.79 -7.26
C SER A 42 -2.09 18.46 -7.42
N VAL A 43 -1.44 18.21 -8.57
CA VAL A 43 -0.60 17.01 -8.75
C VAL A 43 0.49 16.95 -7.68
N ARG A 44 1.23 18.03 -7.45
CA ARG A 44 2.29 18.07 -6.43
C ARG A 44 1.76 17.82 -5.03
N LYS A 45 0.67 18.49 -4.67
CA LYS A 45 0.03 18.33 -3.37
C LYS A 45 -0.36 16.88 -3.13
N GLU A 46 -1.00 16.24 -4.10
CA GLU A 46 -1.44 14.85 -3.97
C GLU A 46 -0.26 13.86 -4.06
N LEU A 47 0.81 14.15 -4.80
CA LEU A 47 2.05 13.33 -4.74
C LEU A 47 2.67 13.33 -3.34
N ILE A 48 2.66 14.46 -2.64
CA ILE A 48 3.14 14.55 -1.25
C ILE A 48 2.23 13.73 -0.32
N THR A 49 0.91 13.84 -0.50
CA THR A 49 -0.07 13.02 0.23
C THR A 49 0.16 11.53 0.00
N LEU A 50 0.23 11.09 -1.26
CA LEU A 50 0.48 9.70 -1.63
C LEU A 50 1.82 9.21 -1.07
N ARG A 51 2.86 10.06 -1.10
CA ARG A 51 4.17 9.72 -0.52
C ARG A 51 4.07 9.43 0.97
N LYS A 52 3.36 10.27 1.70
CA LYS A 52 3.16 10.08 3.14
C LYS A 52 2.39 8.79 3.42
N LEU A 53 1.26 8.58 2.75
CA LEU A 53 0.43 7.39 2.91
C LEU A 53 1.21 6.11 2.60
N ALA A 54 1.89 6.06 1.46
CA ALA A 54 2.67 4.90 1.06
C ALA A 54 3.80 4.60 2.04
N LEU A 55 4.55 5.62 2.50
CA LEU A 55 5.63 5.41 3.47
C LEU A 55 5.11 4.87 4.81
N GLU A 56 4.05 5.48 5.34
CA GLU A 56 3.45 5.07 6.61
C GLU A 56 2.92 3.63 6.53
N HIS A 57 2.13 3.33 5.50
CA HIS A 57 1.57 2.01 5.26
C HIS A 57 2.67 0.94 5.09
N LEU A 58 3.59 1.13 4.14
CA LEU A 58 4.62 0.16 3.80
C LEU A 58 5.62 -0.12 4.93
N MET A 59 5.84 0.84 5.83
CA MET A 59 6.72 0.64 6.99
C MET A 59 5.99 -0.11 8.10
N LEU A 60 4.75 0.27 8.40
CA LEU A 60 3.98 -0.36 9.47
C LEU A 60 3.62 -1.80 9.13
N GLU A 61 3.22 -2.05 7.89
CA GLU A 61 2.88 -3.39 7.43
C GLU A 61 4.11 -4.32 7.49
N ASP A 62 5.26 -3.91 6.97
CA ASP A 62 6.50 -4.71 7.06
C ASP A 62 6.86 -5.06 8.50
N ILE A 63 6.73 -4.10 9.43
CA ILE A 63 7.03 -4.31 10.85
C ILE A 63 6.06 -5.33 11.46
N GLU A 64 4.76 -5.19 11.21
CA GLU A 64 3.76 -6.08 11.81
C GLU A 64 3.80 -7.48 11.17
N LEU A 65 3.98 -7.60 9.86
CA LEU A 65 4.18 -8.88 9.18
C LEU A 65 5.45 -9.59 9.68
N PHE A 66 6.54 -8.85 9.90
CA PHE A 66 7.75 -9.40 10.50
C PHE A 66 7.52 -9.88 11.94
N LYS A 67 6.79 -9.12 12.77
CA LYS A 67 6.43 -9.55 14.12
C LYS A 67 5.57 -10.82 14.09
N LEU A 68 4.59 -10.91 13.20
CA LEU A 68 3.77 -12.11 13.03
C LEU A 68 4.65 -13.34 12.73
N LEU A 69 5.56 -13.23 11.76
CA LEU A 69 6.49 -14.32 11.43
C LEU A 69 7.42 -14.74 12.58
N ARG A 70 7.79 -13.81 13.47
CA ARG A 70 8.77 -14.07 14.54
C ARG A 70 8.16 -14.47 15.88
N GLU A 71 6.99 -13.92 16.20
CA GLU A 71 6.43 -13.92 17.56
C GLU A 71 5.16 -14.78 17.66
N ASP A 72 4.45 -15.01 16.56
CA ASP A 72 3.24 -15.83 16.53
C ASP A 72 3.60 -17.31 16.28
N LYS A 73 3.78 -18.05 17.38
CA LYS A 73 4.11 -19.49 17.35
C LYS A 73 3.00 -20.36 16.80
N ASP A 74 1.78 -19.83 16.72
CA ASP A 74 0.61 -20.53 16.23
C ASP A 74 0.27 -20.09 14.80
N LEU A 75 1.16 -19.34 14.12
CA LEU A 75 0.95 -18.91 12.73
C LEU A 75 0.86 -20.15 11.83
N GLU A 76 -0.25 -20.29 11.12
CA GLU A 76 -0.44 -21.41 10.20
C GLU A 76 0.59 -21.35 9.07
N GLU A 77 1.12 -22.51 8.67
CA GLU A 77 2.16 -22.64 7.63
C GLU A 77 1.74 -21.96 6.32
N ASN A 78 0.47 -22.07 5.93
CA ASN A 78 -0.09 -21.41 4.76
C ASN A 78 -0.08 -19.86 4.88
N THR A 79 -0.38 -19.33 6.07
CA THR A 79 -0.32 -17.89 6.32
C THR A 79 1.13 -17.39 6.31
N GLU A 80 2.05 -18.17 6.88
CA GLU A 80 3.48 -17.88 6.80
C GLU A 80 3.98 -17.85 5.35
N GLU A 81 3.61 -18.84 4.53
CA GLU A 81 3.96 -18.90 3.11
C GLU A 81 3.45 -17.66 2.35
N LYS A 82 2.18 -17.30 2.55
CA LYS A 82 1.60 -16.09 1.94
C LYS A 82 2.33 -14.81 2.34
N ILE A 83 2.76 -14.67 3.60
CA ILE A 83 3.54 -13.50 4.05
C ILE A 83 4.91 -13.50 3.37
N ARG A 84 5.55 -14.66 3.21
CA ARG A 84 6.85 -14.77 2.52
C ARG A 84 6.72 -14.44 1.04
N GLU A 85 5.75 -15.04 0.35
CA GLU A 85 5.44 -14.75 -1.05
C GLU A 85 5.16 -13.26 -1.26
N PHE A 86 4.35 -12.67 -0.39
CA PHE A 86 4.06 -11.24 -0.41
C PHE A 86 5.34 -10.39 -0.34
N ARG A 87 6.23 -10.68 0.61
CA ARG A 87 7.47 -9.91 0.79
C ARG A 87 8.42 -10.07 -0.39
N ASP A 88 8.48 -11.25 -0.99
CA ASP A 88 9.38 -11.54 -2.09
C ASP A 88 8.88 -10.93 -3.42
N THR A 89 7.58 -10.99 -3.67
CA THR A 89 6.99 -10.52 -4.95
C THR A 89 6.85 -9.00 -5.02
N PHE A 90 6.73 -8.30 -3.89
CA PHE A 90 6.47 -6.85 -3.88
C PHE A 90 7.66 -5.98 -3.46
N ARG A 91 8.83 -6.57 -3.18
CA ARG A 91 10.03 -5.81 -2.83
C ARG A 91 10.43 -4.79 -3.90
N ASP A 92 10.46 -5.22 -5.16
CA ASP A 92 10.90 -4.39 -6.27
C ASP A 92 9.85 -3.30 -6.61
N THR A 93 8.57 -3.64 -6.45
CA THR A 93 7.45 -2.68 -6.54
C THR A 93 7.58 -1.59 -5.49
N LYS A 94 7.84 -1.97 -4.23
CA LYS A 94 8.05 -1.03 -3.13
C LYS A 94 9.19 -0.07 -3.42
N SER A 95 10.36 -0.59 -3.83
CA SER A 95 11.48 0.27 -4.21
C SER A 95 11.13 1.22 -5.35
N SER A 96 10.45 0.73 -6.40
CA SER A 96 10.05 1.53 -7.56
C SER A 96 9.09 2.66 -7.17
N LEU A 97 8.11 2.38 -6.31
CA LEU A 97 7.17 3.38 -5.79
C LEU A 97 7.91 4.44 -4.96
N LEU A 98 8.80 4.04 -4.06
CA LEU A 98 9.56 4.97 -3.21
C LEU A 98 10.53 5.83 -4.01
N ASP A 99 11.21 5.25 -5.00
CA ASP A 99 12.11 5.99 -5.89
C ASP A 99 11.34 7.02 -6.72
N PHE A 100 10.19 6.63 -7.28
CA PHE A 100 9.31 7.55 -8.00
C PHE A 100 8.82 8.69 -7.11
N LEU A 101 8.32 8.37 -5.91
CA LEU A 101 7.83 9.38 -4.98
C LEU A 101 8.97 10.31 -4.54
N ARG A 102 10.18 9.79 -4.35
CA ARG A 102 11.37 10.61 -4.04
C ARG A 102 11.69 11.57 -5.18
N GLU A 103 11.65 11.09 -6.43
CA GLU A 103 11.96 11.88 -7.62
C GLU A 103 10.92 12.97 -7.87
N TYR A 104 9.64 12.60 -7.91
CA TYR A 104 8.58 13.50 -8.38
C TYR A 104 7.94 14.38 -7.29
N THR A 105 8.36 14.23 -6.02
CA THR A 105 8.00 15.18 -4.95
C THR A 105 9.00 16.33 -4.78
N GLN A 106 10.09 16.38 -5.56
CA GLN A 106 10.99 17.54 -5.58
C GLN A 106 10.31 18.74 -6.25
N GLU A 107 10.66 19.96 -5.84
CA GLU A 107 10.04 21.20 -6.35
C GLU A 107 10.28 21.39 -7.86
N ASP A 108 11.46 21.01 -8.35
CA ASP A 108 11.92 21.14 -9.73
C ASP A 108 11.55 19.95 -10.63
N ALA A 109 10.91 18.91 -10.08
CA ALA A 109 10.56 17.72 -10.83
C ALA A 109 9.60 18.03 -11.99
N GLN A 110 9.93 17.59 -13.20
CA GLN A 110 9.12 17.83 -14.39
C GLN A 110 7.92 16.87 -14.43
N LEU A 111 6.71 17.43 -14.39
CA LEU A 111 5.44 16.69 -14.51
C LEU A 111 5.01 16.58 -15.97
N ASP A 112 5.83 15.90 -16.77
CA ASP A 112 5.63 15.72 -18.21
C ASP A 112 4.94 14.37 -18.53
N LYS A 113 4.88 14.01 -19.82
CA LYS A 113 4.33 12.72 -20.26
C LYS A 113 5.07 11.53 -19.62
N ARG A 114 6.40 11.64 -19.45
CA ARG A 114 7.19 10.56 -18.86
C ARG A 114 6.82 10.35 -17.39
N PHE A 115 6.64 11.44 -16.63
CA PHE A 115 6.08 11.37 -15.28
C PHE A 115 4.78 10.55 -15.26
N PHE A 116 3.83 10.88 -16.14
CA PHE A 116 2.52 10.25 -16.14
C PHE A 116 2.54 8.79 -16.58
N ASP A 117 3.39 8.44 -17.56
CA ASP A 117 3.59 7.07 -18.01
C ASP A 117 4.16 6.20 -16.87
N ILE A 118 5.16 6.70 -16.15
CA ILE A 118 5.75 6.01 -14.99
C ILE A 118 4.73 5.89 -13.85
N PHE A 119 4.03 6.98 -13.55
CA PHE A 119 3.01 7.01 -12.52
C PHE A 119 1.90 5.99 -12.78
N SER A 120 1.39 5.94 -14.00
CA SER A 120 0.33 5.00 -14.40
C SER A 120 0.77 3.54 -14.26
N ASN A 121 2.03 3.24 -14.59
CA ASN A 121 2.59 1.91 -14.37
C ASN A 121 2.66 1.56 -12.88
N ILE A 122 3.13 2.48 -12.03
CA ILE A 122 3.20 2.28 -10.58
C ILE A 122 1.82 2.07 -9.99
N VAL A 123 0.83 2.87 -10.36
CA VAL A 123 -0.55 2.70 -9.91
C VAL A 123 -1.10 1.34 -10.33
N SER A 124 -0.84 0.90 -11.56
CA SER A 124 -1.26 -0.44 -12.01
C SER A 124 -0.65 -1.57 -11.17
N VAL A 125 0.63 -1.48 -10.84
CA VAL A 125 1.30 -2.48 -9.99
C VAL A 125 0.81 -2.40 -8.55
N LEU A 126 0.59 -1.20 -8.00
CA LEU A 126 0.02 -1.00 -6.67
C LEU A 126 -1.39 -1.58 -6.57
N SER A 127 -2.24 -1.41 -7.59
CA SER A 127 -3.57 -2.01 -7.61
C SER A 127 -3.52 -3.54 -7.58
N LYS A 128 -2.59 -4.16 -8.32
CA LYS A 128 -2.39 -5.63 -8.27
C LYS A 128 -1.92 -6.10 -6.89
N ARG A 129 -1.09 -5.30 -6.23
CA ARG A 129 -0.64 -5.57 -4.86
C ARG A 129 -1.79 -5.55 -3.87
N ILE A 130 -2.56 -4.47 -3.87
CA ILE A 130 -3.74 -4.30 -3.01
C ILE A 130 -4.71 -5.46 -3.21
N ASP A 131 -4.97 -5.85 -4.46
CA ASP A 131 -5.83 -6.98 -4.79
C ASP A 131 -5.31 -8.30 -4.23
N PHE A 132 -3.99 -8.56 -4.34
CA PHE A 132 -3.38 -9.75 -3.75
C PHE A 132 -3.51 -9.76 -2.22
N GLU A 133 -3.19 -8.65 -1.55
CA GLU A 133 -3.26 -8.51 -0.10
C GLU A 133 -4.68 -8.74 0.41
N GLU A 134 -5.66 -8.02 -0.15
CA GLU A 134 -7.03 -8.03 0.33
C GLU A 134 -7.74 -9.35 0.05
N ASN A 135 -7.46 -10.00 -1.08
CA ASN A 135 -8.14 -11.24 -1.48
C ASN A 135 -7.38 -12.51 -1.08
N ASN A 136 -6.17 -12.43 -0.52
CA ASN A 136 -5.42 -13.62 -0.12
C ASN A 136 -4.82 -13.54 1.28
N LEU A 137 -3.98 -12.54 1.54
CA LEU A 137 -3.22 -12.45 2.79
C LEU A 137 -4.12 -12.01 3.95
N TYR A 138 -4.89 -10.95 3.75
CA TYR A 138 -5.74 -10.35 4.78
C TYR A 138 -6.87 -11.27 5.21
N ILE A 139 -7.42 -12.09 4.30
CA ILE A 139 -8.40 -13.12 4.64
C ILE A 139 -7.81 -14.10 5.68
N SER A 140 -6.61 -14.62 5.43
CA SER A 140 -5.94 -15.54 6.35
C SER A 140 -5.55 -14.89 7.68
N LEU A 141 -5.33 -13.57 7.72
CA LEU A 141 -5.08 -12.84 8.95
C LEU A 141 -6.36 -12.55 9.75
N GLU A 142 -7.50 -12.32 9.08
CA GLU A 142 -8.80 -12.04 9.70
C GLU A 142 -9.46 -13.29 10.32
N GLU A 143 -9.13 -14.47 9.79
CA GLU A 143 -9.58 -15.78 10.29
C GLU A 143 -8.89 -16.21 11.61
N LYS A 144 -7.87 -15.45 12.05
CA LYS A 144 -7.19 -15.57 13.35
C LYS A 144 -7.72 -14.59 14.42
#